data_AF-D7GQZ0-F1
#
_entry.id   AF-D7GQZ0-F1
#
_cell.length_a   1.000
_cell.length_b   1.000
_cell.length_c   1.000
_cell.angle_alpha   90.00
_cell.angle_beta   90.00
_cell.angle_gamma   90.00
#
_symmetry.space_group_name_H-M   'P 1'
#
loop_
_entity.id
_entity.type
_entity.pdbx_description
1 polymer ?
#
loop_
_entity_poly.entity_id
_entity_poly.type
_entity_poly.pdbx_seq_one_letter_code
_entity_poly.pdbx_strand_id
1 'polypeptide(L)'
;MSQEHLKRRTRGFRLLPLKYDVTYRKFITELWDSQVVLQKTELTEKLMKQIYDLSAGIPSYIVKIFQEAQVQAILTGKEKLSYEVLKQAVMCLGIEVPKTYGWSGTSISDFTVQEVTVNEEAVESVEIEVQTTEETSLEGDCQEEISLDSVDGRRDKLDAENIRDEELPGSAEKTSSKRFYAVKRGRKKSERDDSDLLELWTENPSADALLLNLEQFYMLERRCF
;
A
#
# COMPACT_ATOMS: atom_id res chain seq x y z
N MET A 1 -20.53 11.67 -14.56
CA MET A 1 -19.42 12.36 -13.84
C MET A 1 -19.68 12.59 -12.34
N SER A 2 -20.88 12.28 -11.78
CA SER A 2 -21.29 12.74 -10.43
C SER A 2 -20.58 12.15 -9.20
N GLN A 3 -19.74 11.11 -9.30
CA GLN A 3 -19.15 10.44 -8.11
C GLN A 3 -17.62 10.33 -8.12
N GLU A 4 -16.92 11.16 -8.88
CA GLU A 4 -15.45 11.12 -8.94
C GLU A 4 -14.80 11.44 -7.59
N HIS A 5 -15.38 12.36 -6.81
CA HIS A 5 -14.90 12.69 -5.47
C HIS A 5 -14.97 11.51 -4.50
N LEU A 6 -15.91 10.57 -4.69
CA LEU A 6 -15.99 9.33 -3.89
C LEU A 6 -14.81 8.41 -4.17
N LYS A 7 -14.32 8.32 -5.42
CA LYS A 7 -13.15 7.49 -5.77
C LYS A 7 -11.89 7.96 -5.04
N ARG A 8 -11.70 9.28 -4.90
CA ARG A 8 -10.54 9.86 -4.22
C ARG A 8 -10.62 9.79 -2.69
N ARG A 9 -11.83 9.75 -2.11
CA ARG A 9 -12.01 9.92 -0.65
C ARG A 9 -12.42 8.68 0.11
N THR A 10 -13.16 7.74 -0.50
CA THR A 10 -13.71 6.59 0.25
C THR A 10 -13.82 5.30 -0.54
N ARG A 11 -14.19 5.35 -1.83
CA ARG A 11 -14.45 4.16 -2.65
C ARG A 11 -13.22 3.56 -3.31
N GLY A 12 -12.15 4.34 -3.48
CA GLY A 12 -11.00 3.97 -4.28
C GLY A 12 -11.31 3.88 -5.78
N PHE A 13 -10.25 3.68 -6.57
CA PHE A 13 -10.40 3.34 -7.98
C PHE A 13 -10.73 1.87 -8.13
N ARG A 14 -11.77 1.56 -8.91
CA ARG A 14 -12.01 0.20 -9.40
C ARG A 14 -11.04 -0.07 -10.54
N LEU A 15 -9.99 -0.84 -10.24
CA LEU A 15 -9.00 -1.24 -11.22
C LEU A 15 -9.54 -2.42 -12.04
N LEU A 16 -9.47 -2.30 -13.36
CA LEU A 16 -9.67 -3.39 -14.30
C LEU A 16 -8.31 -3.99 -14.66
N PRO A 17 -8.26 -5.26 -15.10
CA PRO A 17 -7.00 -5.89 -15.49
C PRO A 17 -6.29 -5.15 -16.63
N LEU A 18 -5.07 -5.59 -16.92
CA LEU A 18 -4.31 -5.11 -18.07
C LEU A 18 -5.07 -5.40 -19.36
N LYS A 19 -5.06 -4.44 -20.28
CA LYS A 19 -5.47 -4.68 -21.67
C LYS A 19 -4.35 -5.41 -22.40
N TYR A 20 -4.66 -6.09 -23.50
CA TYR A 20 -3.65 -6.66 -24.39
C TYR A 20 -2.98 -5.54 -25.22
N ASP A 21 -2.16 -4.73 -24.56
CA ASP A 21 -1.52 -3.54 -25.12
C ASP A 21 -0.02 -3.48 -24.80
N VAL A 22 0.61 -2.34 -25.09
CA VAL A 22 2.06 -2.14 -24.88
C VAL A 22 2.44 -2.35 -23.41
N THR A 23 1.58 -1.95 -22.47
CA THR A 23 1.83 -2.12 -21.03
C THR A 23 1.85 -3.59 -20.65
N TYR A 24 0.87 -4.37 -21.11
CA TYR A 24 0.89 -5.82 -20.92
C TYR A 24 2.13 -6.48 -21.54
N ARG A 25 2.51 -6.06 -22.76
CA ARG A 25 3.69 -6.58 -23.46
C ARG A 25 4.98 -6.32 -22.70
N LYS A 26 5.16 -5.11 -22.15
CA LYS A 26 6.31 -4.80 -21.30
C LYS A 26 6.34 -5.69 -20.07
N PHE A 27 5.21 -5.73 -19.33
CA PHE A 27 5.07 -6.51 -18.12
C PHE A 27 5.40 -8.01 -18.32
N ILE A 28 4.82 -8.64 -19.34
CA ILE A 28 5.05 -10.06 -19.60
C ILE A 28 6.46 -10.33 -20.09
N THR A 29 7.09 -9.40 -20.82
CA THR A 29 8.47 -9.55 -21.29
C THR A 29 9.44 -9.55 -20.11
N GLU A 30 9.33 -8.56 -19.22
CA GLU A 30 10.16 -8.48 -18.00
C GLU A 30 9.96 -9.70 -17.10
N LEU A 31 8.71 -10.16 -16.94
CA LEU A 31 8.42 -11.38 -16.19
C LEU A 31 9.07 -12.62 -16.84
N TRP A 32 9.03 -12.71 -18.17
CA TRP A 32 9.50 -13.87 -18.91
C TRP A 32 11.02 -14.04 -18.89
N ASP A 33 11.77 -12.95 -18.67
CA ASP A 33 13.21 -12.99 -18.48
C ASP A 33 13.60 -13.70 -17.17
N SER A 34 12.68 -13.75 -16.21
CA SER A 34 12.85 -14.39 -14.90
C SER A 34 12.64 -15.91 -14.91
N GLN A 35 12.92 -16.57 -16.04
CA GLN A 35 12.81 -18.02 -16.18
C GLN A 35 13.86 -18.78 -15.36
N VAL A 36 13.40 -19.72 -14.54
CA VAL A 36 14.25 -20.60 -13.71
C VAL A 36 14.34 -22.05 -14.24
N VAL A 37 13.76 -22.33 -15.40
CA VAL A 37 13.84 -23.65 -16.06
C VAL A 37 15.16 -23.82 -16.81
N LEU A 38 15.66 -25.06 -16.93
CA LEU A 38 16.92 -25.35 -17.60
C LEU A 38 16.89 -24.95 -19.09
N GLN A 39 15.82 -25.28 -19.80
CA GLN A 39 15.64 -24.91 -21.21
C GLN A 39 14.81 -23.64 -21.33
N LYS A 40 15.51 -22.49 -21.32
CA LYS A 40 14.87 -21.20 -21.55
C LYS A 40 14.14 -21.18 -22.89
N THR A 41 12.90 -20.68 -22.86
CA THR A 41 12.03 -20.57 -24.04
C THR A 41 11.83 -19.11 -24.38
N GLU A 42 11.95 -18.77 -25.66
CA GLU A 42 11.68 -17.41 -26.13
C GLU A 42 10.20 -17.05 -26.04
N LEU A 43 9.90 -15.80 -25.69
CA LEU A 43 8.52 -15.31 -25.61
C LEU A 43 7.98 -15.03 -27.01
N THR A 44 7.26 -16.00 -27.58
CA THR A 44 6.56 -15.79 -28.84
C THR A 44 5.24 -15.04 -28.65
N GLU A 45 4.81 -14.29 -29.67
CA GLU A 45 3.53 -13.59 -29.69
C GLU A 45 2.33 -14.51 -29.37
N LYS A 46 2.39 -15.74 -29.90
CA LYS A 46 1.37 -16.76 -29.66
C LYS A 46 1.30 -17.12 -28.17
N LEU A 47 2.45 -17.37 -27.55
CA LEU A 47 2.52 -17.74 -26.14
C LEU A 47 2.08 -16.58 -25.24
N MET A 48 2.50 -15.36 -25.58
CA MET A 48 2.08 -14.14 -24.92
C MET A 48 0.55 -13.96 -24.93
N LYS A 49 -0.08 -14.18 -26.08
CA LYS A 49 -1.54 -14.16 -26.20
C LYS A 49 -2.20 -15.30 -25.41
N GLN A 50 -1.62 -16.50 -25.42
CA GLN A 50 -2.13 -17.64 -24.65
C GLN A 50 -2.13 -17.37 -23.14
N ILE A 51 -1.07 -16.77 -22.60
CA ILE A 51 -0.99 -16.39 -21.19
C ILE A 51 -2.04 -15.32 -20.87
N TYR A 52 -2.26 -14.37 -21.76
CA TYR A 52 -3.31 -13.36 -21.61
C TYR A 52 -4.69 -14.02 -21.54
N ASP A 53 -5.00 -14.92 -22.47
CA ASP A 53 -6.28 -15.63 -22.53
C ASP A 53 -6.51 -16.49 -21.27
N LEU A 54 -5.45 -17.11 -20.73
CA LEU A 54 -5.52 -17.92 -19.50
C LEU A 54 -5.64 -17.08 -18.21
N SER A 55 -5.31 -15.79 -18.24
CA SER A 55 -5.31 -14.91 -17.06
C SER A 55 -6.35 -13.78 -17.13
N ALA A 56 -6.97 -13.58 -18.29
CA ALA A 56 -7.67 -12.35 -18.70
C ALA A 56 -6.98 -11.05 -18.29
N GLY A 57 -5.65 -11.01 -18.41
CA GLY A 57 -4.86 -9.81 -18.13
C GLY A 57 -4.75 -9.47 -16.64
N ILE A 58 -5.17 -10.35 -15.72
CA ILE A 58 -5.01 -10.13 -14.27
C ILE A 58 -3.54 -10.36 -13.89
N PRO A 59 -2.78 -9.33 -13.44
CA PRO A 59 -1.35 -9.47 -13.15
C PRO A 59 -1.03 -10.58 -12.16
N SER A 60 -1.84 -10.72 -11.09
CA SER A 60 -1.65 -11.77 -10.09
C SER A 60 -1.78 -13.17 -10.70
N TYR A 61 -2.72 -13.38 -11.62
CA TYR A 61 -2.88 -14.68 -12.29
C TYR A 61 -1.72 -14.95 -13.23
N ILE A 62 -1.27 -13.95 -13.99
CA ILE A 62 -0.11 -14.08 -14.87
C ILE A 62 1.12 -14.56 -14.09
N VAL A 63 1.43 -13.89 -12.97
CA VAL A 63 2.58 -14.26 -12.12
C VAL A 63 2.41 -15.66 -11.52
N LYS A 64 1.22 -15.99 -10.99
CA LYS A 64 0.97 -17.30 -10.40
C LYS A 64 1.07 -18.44 -11.44
N ILE A 65 0.46 -18.25 -12.60
CA ILE A 65 0.52 -19.22 -13.71
C ILE A 65 1.97 -19.42 -14.15
N PHE A 66 2.75 -18.34 -14.26
CA PHE A 66 4.15 -18.40 -14.62
C PHE A 66 4.97 -19.18 -13.59
N GLN A 67 4.86 -18.84 -12.31
CA GLN A 67 5.56 -19.53 -11.22
C GLN A 67 5.20 -21.02 -11.16
N GLU A 68 3.92 -21.35 -11.18
CA GLU A 68 3.45 -22.73 -11.14
C GLU A 68 3.87 -23.51 -12.39
N ALA A 69 3.84 -22.89 -13.58
CA ALA A 69 4.29 -23.55 -14.80
C ALA A 69 5.79 -23.92 -14.73
N GLN A 70 6.62 -23.10 -14.10
CA GLN A 70 8.03 -23.46 -13.87
C GLN A 70 8.15 -24.65 -12.92
N VAL A 71 7.39 -24.65 -11.83
CA VAL A 71 7.35 -25.78 -10.89
C VAL A 71 6.94 -27.07 -11.61
N GLN A 72 5.87 -27.02 -12.39
CA GLN A 72 5.38 -28.18 -13.16
C GLN A 72 6.39 -28.62 -14.24
N ALA A 73 7.08 -27.70 -14.92
CA ALA A 73 8.12 -28.04 -15.88
C ALA A 73 9.29 -28.78 -15.23
N ILE A 74 9.70 -28.36 -14.03
CA ILE A 74 10.78 -28.98 -13.25
C ILE A 74 10.33 -30.36 -12.73
N LEU A 75 9.17 -30.44 -12.08
CA LEU A 75 8.66 -31.69 -11.50
C LEU A 75 8.40 -32.78 -12.55
N THR A 76 8.01 -32.40 -13.76
CA THR A 76 7.79 -33.35 -14.87
C THR A 76 9.06 -33.73 -15.62
N GLY A 77 10.20 -33.11 -15.30
CA GLY A 77 11.49 -33.33 -15.97
C GLY A 77 11.56 -32.80 -17.42
N LYS A 78 10.52 -32.09 -17.89
CA LYS A 78 10.54 -31.44 -19.22
C LYS A 78 11.44 -30.21 -19.24
N GLU A 79 11.49 -29.49 -18.11
CA GLU A 79 12.30 -28.30 -17.86
C GLU A 79 12.23 -27.23 -18.97
N LYS A 80 11.06 -27.11 -19.60
CA LYS A 80 10.77 -26.16 -20.68
C LYS A 80 9.35 -25.64 -20.56
N LEU A 81 9.18 -24.33 -20.69
CA LEU A 81 7.85 -23.72 -20.70
C LEU A 81 7.17 -23.94 -22.05
N SER A 82 5.96 -24.49 -22.00
CA SER A 82 5.09 -24.68 -23.16
C SER A 82 3.64 -24.36 -22.82
N TYR A 83 2.81 -24.24 -23.84
CA TYR A 83 1.38 -23.98 -23.62
C TYR A 83 0.69 -25.08 -22.81
N GLU A 84 1.10 -26.33 -22.98
CA GLU A 84 0.59 -27.47 -22.22
C GLU A 84 0.91 -27.34 -20.74
N VAL A 85 2.14 -26.92 -20.40
CA VAL A 85 2.56 -26.69 -19.01
C VAL A 85 1.80 -25.51 -18.40
N LEU A 86 1.59 -24.43 -19.15
CA LEU A 86 0.77 -23.29 -18.71
C LEU A 86 -0.68 -23.69 -18.42
N LYS A 87 -1.28 -24.54 -19.26
CA LYS A 87 -2.61 -25.11 -18.99
C LYS A 87 -2.63 -25.96 -17.73
N GLN A 88 -1.63 -26.83 -17.57
CA GLN A 88 -1.49 -27.66 -16.38
C GLN A 88 -1.43 -26.78 -15.12
N ALA A 89 -0.65 -25.71 -15.14
CA ALA A 89 -0.53 -24.76 -14.05
C ALA A 89 -1.88 -24.10 -13.69
N VAL A 90 -2.65 -23.66 -14.69
CA VAL A 90 -4.01 -23.10 -14.47
C VAL A 90 -4.93 -24.11 -13.79
N MET A 91 -4.87 -25.39 -14.22
CA MET A 91 -5.66 -26.46 -13.62
C MET A 91 -5.23 -26.73 -12.17
N CYS A 92 -3.93 -26.79 -11.89
CA CYS A 92 -3.38 -26.98 -10.53
C CYS A 92 -3.77 -25.84 -9.59
N LEU A 93 -3.75 -24.59 -10.08
CA LEU A 93 -4.12 -23.41 -9.29
C LEU A 93 -5.63 -23.23 -9.13
N GLY A 94 -6.46 -23.98 -9.87
CA GLY A 94 -7.91 -23.79 -9.88
C GLY A 94 -8.33 -22.39 -10.33
N ILE A 95 -7.58 -21.78 -11.26
CA ILE A 95 -7.87 -20.42 -11.71
C ILE A 95 -9.10 -20.42 -12.62
N GLU A 96 -10.11 -19.66 -12.20
CA GLU A 96 -11.28 -19.33 -13.01
C GLU A 96 -11.24 -17.87 -13.42
N VAL A 97 -11.38 -17.64 -14.72
CA VAL A 97 -11.21 -16.32 -15.31
C VAL A 97 -12.58 -15.69 -15.59
N PRO A 98 -12.88 -14.48 -15.09
CA PRO A 98 -14.12 -13.77 -15.40
C PRO A 98 -14.23 -13.47 -16.90
N LYS A 99 -15.35 -13.85 -17.52
CA LYS A 99 -15.58 -13.65 -18.97
C LYS A 99 -15.77 -12.18 -19.35
N THR A 100 -16.33 -11.38 -18.43
CA THR A 100 -16.56 -9.96 -18.64
C THR A 100 -16.28 -9.19 -17.36
N TYR A 101 -15.56 -8.09 -17.50
CA TYR A 101 -15.44 -7.12 -16.43
C TYR A 101 -16.59 -6.12 -16.56
N GLY A 102 -17.19 -5.74 -15.43
CA GLY A 102 -18.29 -4.78 -15.42
C GLY A 102 -17.93 -3.49 -16.17
N TRP A 103 -18.92 -2.88 -16.82
CA TRP A 103 -18.79 -1.72 -17.71
C TRP A 103 -18.06 -0.50 -17.10
N SER A 104 -17.88 -0.46 -15.79
CA SER A 104 -17.24 0.65 -15.08
C SER A 104 -15.91 0.22 -14.42
N GLY A 105 -14.88 1.05 -14.61
CA GLY A 105 -13.56 0.87 -14.03
C GLY A 105 -12.48 1.56 -14.88
N THR A 106 -11.26 1.60 -14.36
CA THR A 106 -10.07 2.11 -15.08
C THR A 106 -9.09 0.95 -15.21
N SER A 107 -8.61 0.65 -16.42
CA SER A 107 -7.63 -0.44 -16.58
C SER A 107 -6.30 -0.05 -15.95
N ILE A 108 -5.60 -1.04 -15.39
CA ILE A 108 -4.22 -0.87 -14.95
C ILE A 108 -3.33 -0.34 -16.09
N SER A 109 -3.61 -0.70 -17.34
CA SER A 109 -2.86 -0.19 -18.48
C SER A 109 -3.07 1.30 -18.77
N ASP A 110 -4.15 1.91 -18.26
CA ASP A 110 -4.48 3.32 -18.53
C ASP A 110 -3.67 4.30 -17.65
N PHE A 111 -2.92 3.78 -16.67
CA PHE A 111 -2.10 4.61 -15.79
C PHE A 111 -0.75 4.91 -16.45
N THR A 112 -0.37 6.19 -16.43
CA THR A 112 0.98 6.63 -16.78
C THR A 112 1.76 6.85 -15.48
N VAL A 113 2.81 6.08 -15.28
CA VAL A 113 3.73 6.27 -14.15
C VAL A 113 4.93 7.04 -14.69
N GLN A 114 5.28 8.15 -14.05
CA GLN A 114 6.56 8.81 -14.32
C GLN A 114 7.66 7.95 -13.72
N GLU A 115 8.59 7.49 -14.54
CA GLU A 115 9.77 6.76 -14.08
C GLU A 115 10.62 7.74 -13.25
N VAL A 116 10.61 7.58 -11.93
CA VAL A 116 11.52 8.28 -11.05
C VAL A 116 12.86 7.56 -11.17
N THR A 117 13.80 8.15 -11.91
CA THR A 117 15.18 7.67 -11.95
C THR A 117 15.81 7.94 -10.59
N VAL A 118 15.93 6.90 -9.77
CA VAL A 118 16.79 6.96 -8.59
C VAL A 118 18.21 6.83 -9.13
N ASN A 119 18.94 7.95 -9.16
CA ASN A 119 20.35 7.93 -9.57
C ASN A 119 21.13 7.12 -8.52
N GLU A 120 21.66 5.96 -8.91
CA GLU A 120 22.51 5.10 -8.07
C GLU A 120 23.94 5.63 -7.89
N GLU A 121 24.25 6.82 -8.42
CA GLU A 121 25.56 7.46 -8.24
C GLU A 121 25.58 8.35 -6.99
N ALA A 122 25.73 7.73 -5.82
CA ALA A 122 26.46 8.25 -4.65
C ALA A 122 26.24 7.34 -3.43
N VAL A 123 26.79 6.13 -3.46
CA VAL A 123 27.13 5.44 -2.22
C VAL A 123 28.63 5.63 -2.02
N GLU A 124 29.02 6.85 -1.69
CA GLU A 124 30.35 7.11 -1.17
C GLU A 124 30.37 6.60 0.27
N SER A 125 31.24 5.63 0.51
CA SER A 125 31.50 5.00 1.80
C SER A 125 31.91 6.06 2.82
N VAL A 126 30.98 6.46 3.68
CA VAL A 126 31.32 7.18 4.90
C VAL A 126 31.67 6.14 5.96
N GLU A 127 32.95 6.09 6.30
CA GLU A 127 33.47 5.33 7.43
C GLU A 127 32.76 5.78 8.71
N ILE A 128 32.05 4.87 9.36
CA ILE A 128 31.45 5.10 10.66
C ILE A 128 32.53 4.83 11.71
N GLU A 129 33.17 5.89 12.19
CA GLU A 129 33.94 5.81 13.43
C GLU A 129 32.98 5.64 14.61
N VAL A 130 33.03 4.46 15.21
CA VAL A 130 32.39 4.14 16.48
C VAL A 130 33.22 4.76 17.61
N GLN A 131 32.65 5.72 18.34
CA GLN A 131 33.04 5.98 19.73
C GLN A 131 31.83 5.79 20.64
N THR A 132 31.96 4.74 21.45
CA THR A 132 31.20 4.36 22.63
C THR A 132 31.16 5.44 23.69
N THR A 133 30.03 5.55 24.40
CA THR A 133 29.84 5.53 25.88
C THR A 133 28.51 6.22 26.18
N GLU A 134 27.46 5.50 26.56
CA GLU A 134 27.06 5.13 27.93
C GLU A 134 25.75 5.85 28.29
N GLU A 135 24.74 5.01 28.53
CA GLU A 135 23.59 5.11 29.44
C GLU A 135 22.97 6.47 29.82
N THR A 136 21.63 6.51 29.79
CA THR A 136 20.73 6.64 30.96
C THR A 136 19.38 7.23 30.52
N SER A 137 18.32 6.42 30.65
CA SER A 137 17.16 6.62 31.54
C SER A 137 16.15 7.73 31.20
N LEU A 138 14.93 7.26 30.94
CA LEU A 138 13.66 7.63 31.59
C LEU A 138 12.98 8.97 31.25
N GLU A 139 11.72 8.77 30.82
CA GLU A 139 10.49 9.49 31.22
C GLU A 139 10.27 10.94 30.80
N GLY A 140 9.01 11.26 30.46
CA GLY A 140 8.45 12.60 30.67
C GLY A 140 7.62 13.18 29.54
N ASP A 141 6.32 12.87 29.58
CA ASP A 141 5.14 13.72 29.33
C ASP A 141 5.34 15.09 28.63
N CYS A 142 4.61 15.31 27.52
CA CYS A 142 4.56 16.60 26.82
C CYS A 142 3.35 17.41 27.30
N GLN A 143 3.59 18.46 28.08
CA GLN A 143 2.63 19.53 28.33
C GLN A 143 3.21 20.90 27.99
N GLU A 144 2.34 21.65 27.29
CA GLU A 144 2.12 23.10 27.32
C GLU A 144 3.04 24.07 26.55
N GLU A 145 2.35 24.79 25.65
CA GLU A 145 2.28 26.25 25.51
C GLU A 145 3.60 27.03 25.35
N ILE A 146 3.85 27.51 24.12
CA ILE A 146 4.89 28.50 23.86
C ILE A 146 4.21 29.81 23.43
N SER A 147 4.17 30.73 24.39
CA SER A 147 3.92 32.15 24.20
C SER A 147 5.11 32.82 23.51
N LEU A 148 4.80 33.76 22.61
CA LEU A 148 5.73 34.64 21.91
C LEU A 148 6.33 35.67 22.88
N ASP A 149 7.66 35.88 22.83
CA ASP A 149 8.23 37.17 22.37
C ASP A 149 9.77 37.28 22.44
N SER A 150 10.25 38.24 21.63
CA SER A 150 11.54 38.94 21.60
C SER A 150 12.65 38.37 20.71
N VAL A 151 13.14 39.20 19.77
CA VAL A 151 14.46 39.88 19.90
C VAL A 151 14.58 41.04 18.89
N ASP A 152 15.20 42.08 19.41
CA ASP A 152 15.53 43.44 18.97
C ASP A 152 16.49 43.56 17.76
N GLY A 153 16.52 44.73 17.09
CA GLY A 153 17.39 44.98 15.94
C GLY A 153 17.34 46.34 15.18
N ARG A 154 17.37 47.48 15.89
CA ARG A 154 17.95 48.82 15.54
C ARG A 154 17.79 49.52 14.16
N ARG A 155 17.45 50.84 14.29
CA ARG A 155 17.85 52.07 13.53
C ARG A 155 17.18 52.29 12.16
N ASP A 156 16.64 53.45 11.77
CA ASP A 156 16.87 54.87 12.10
C ASP A 156 15.58 55.72 11.97
N LYS A 157 15.56 56.91 12.60
CA LYS A 157 14.50 57.94 12.47
C LYS A 157 14.75 58.85 11.26
N LEU A 158 13.74 59.09 10.42
CA LEU A 158 13.53 60.35 9.69
C LEU A 158 12.04 60.58 9.41
N ASP A 159 11.66 61.85 9.41
CA ASP A 159 10.31 62.43 9.47
C ASP A 159 9.50 62.35 8.16
N ALA A 160 8.16 62.37 8.26
CA ALA A 160 7.24 63.21 7.45
C ALA A 160 5.79 62.64 7.40
N GLU A 161 4.87 63.42 7.98
CA GLU A 161 3.52 63.79 7.50
C GLU A 161 2.64 62.80 6.68
N ASN A 162 1.51 62.42 7.29
CA ASN A 162 0.12 62.57 6.82
C ASN A 162 -0.21 62.20 5.34
N ILE A 163 -0.89 61.07 5.11
CA ILE A 163 -1.86 60.88 4.00
C ILE A 163 -2.92 59.83 4.41
N ARG A 164 -4.14 60.10 3.93
CA ARG A 164 -5.48 59.58 4.25
C ARG A 164 -5.78 58.18 3.69
N ASP A 165 -6.73 57.53 4.37
CA ASP A 165 -7.84 56.69 3.88
C ASP A 165 -7.73 56.05 2.48
N GLU A 166 -7.63 54.72 2.44
CA GLU A 166 -8.35 53.90 1.46
C GLU A 166 -8.88 52.62 2.13
N GLU A 167 -10.20 52.48 2.13
CA GLU A 167 -10.92 51.27 2.51
C GLU A 167 -10.68 50.15 1.48
N LEU A 168 -10.35 48.94 1.94
CA LEU A 168 -10.47 47.71 1.16
C LEU A 168 -11.52 46.78 1.78
N PRO A 169 -12.48 46.25 0.98
CA PRO A 169 -13.63 45.51 1.48
C PRO A 169 -13.29 44.02 1.64
N GLY A 170 -13.75 43.43 2.75
CA GLY A 170 -13.73 41.98 2.90
C GLY A 170 -13.67 41.50 4.34
N SER A 171 -14.63 41.93 5.17
CA SER A 171 -14.89 41.26 6.46
C SER A 171 -15.37 39.84 6.17
N ALA A 172 -14.44 38.89 6.11
CA ALA A 172 -14.76 37.48 6.24
C ALA A 172 -15.22 37.25 7.68
N GLU A 173 -16.52 37.27 7.88
CA GLU A 173 -17.15 36.81 9.11
C GLU A 173 -16.58 35.42 9.43
N LYS A 174 -15.85 35.32 10.55
CA LYS A 174 -15.46 34.05 11.15
C LYS A 174 -16.73 33.36 11.64
N THR A 175 -17.46 32.73 10.74
CA THR A 175 -18.50 31.79 11.13
C THR A 175 -17.79 30.62 11.80
N SER A 176 -17.85 30.59 13.14
CA SER A 176 -17.35 29.48 13.94
C SER A 176 -18.16 28.24 13.57
N SER A 177 -17.73 27.53 12.53
CA SER A 177 -18.39 26.33 12.08
C SER A 177 -18.25 25.29 13.19
N LYS A 178 -19.38 24.90 13.78
CA LYS A 178 -19.43 23.93 14.87
C LYS A 178 -18.80 22.62 14.39
N ARG A 179 -17.62 22.29 14.94
CA ARG A 179 -16.95 21.03 14.64
C ARG A 179 -17.78 19.89 15.19
N PHE A 180 -18.28 19.03 14.31
CA PHE A 180 -18.88 17.77 14.71
C PHE A 180 -17.77 16.73 14.80
N TYR A 181 -17.40 16.37 16.03
CA TYR A 181 -16.54 15.20 16.24
C TYR A 181 -17.34 13.94 15.92
N ALA A 182 -16.64 12.92 15.40
CA ALA A 182 -17.23 11.61 15.24
C ALA A 182 -17.67 11.10 16.62
N VAL A 183 -18.95 10.71 16.73
CA VAL A 183 -19.44 9.98 17.90
C VAL A 183 -18.61 8.70 18.02
N LYS A 184 -18.11 8.38 19.23
CA LYS A 184 -17.35 7.15 19.47
C LYS A 184 -18.13 5.97 18.91
N ARG A 185 -17.56 5.32 17.89
CA ARG A 185 -18.15 4.13 17.26
C ARG A 185 -17.55 2.88 17.89
N GLY A 186 -18.41 1.92 18.19
CA GLY A 186 -18.05 0.62 18.73
C GLY A 186 -19.30 -0.14 19.13
N ARG A 187 -19.22 -1.47 19.20
CA ARG A 187 -20.29 -2.29 19.79
C ARG A 187 -20.44 -1.90 21.26
N LYS A 188 -21.68 -1.76 21.73
CA LYS A 188 -21.94 -1.54 23.16
C LYS A 188 -21.37 -2.73 23.94
N LYS A 189 -20.98 -2.51 25.20
CA LYS A 189 -20.43 -3.57 26.07
C LYS A 189 -21.35 -4.81 26.09
N SER A 190 -22.66 -4.60 26.15
CA SER A 190 -23.67 -5.67 26.13
C SER A 190 -23.77 -6.47 24.81
N GLU A 191 -23.16 -5.97 23.73
CA GLU A 191 -23.18 -6.58 22.38
C GLU A 191 -21.80 -7.15 21.99
N ARG A 192 -20.86 -7.20 22.95
CA ARG A 192 -19.53 -7.77 22.71
C ARG A 192 -19.53 -9.24 23.05
N ASP A 193 -18.76 -9.98 22.27
CA ASP A 193 -18.60 -11.42 22.45
C ASP A 193 -17.66 -11.68 23.63
N ASP A 194 -17.79 -12.83 24.28
CA ASP A 194 -16.97 -13.21 25.45
C ASP A 194 -15.46 -13.32 25.13
N SER A 195 -15.10 -13.29 23.85
CA SER A 195 -13.73 -13.24 23.33
C SER A 195 -13.21 -11.81 23.10
N ASP A 196 -13.89 -10.76 23.60
CA ASP A 196 -13.38 -9.39 23.55
C ASP A 196 -12.11 -9.25 24.41
N LEU A 197 -10.96 -9.30 23.74
CA LEU A 197 -9.65 -9.18 24.36
C LEU A 197 -9.47 -7.87 25.14
N LEU A 198 -10.17 -6.79 24.77
CA LEU A 198 -10.10 -5.54 25.51
C LEU A 198 -10.81 -5.65 26.86
N GLU A 199 -11.93 -6.36 26.92
CA GLU A 199 -12.64 -6.59 28.18
C GLU A 199 -11.83 -7.52 29.08
N LEU A 200 -11.34 -8.64 28.53
CA LEU A 200 -10.49 -9.58 29.26
C LEU A 200 -9.20 -8.91 29.78
N TRP A 201 -8.63 -7.98 29.01
CA TRP A 201 -7.48 -7.18 29.45
C TRP A 201 -7.84 -6.19 30.55
N THR A 202 -9.02 -5.56 30.48
CA THR A 202 -9.47 -4.66 31.55
C THR A 202 -9.77 -5.40 32.86
N GLU A 203 -10.21 -6.64 32.78
CA GLU A 203 -10.45 -7.48 33.96
C GLU A 203 -9.14 -7.99 34.57
N ASN A 204 -8.20 -8.44 33.74
CA ASN A 204 -6.91 -8.96 34.17
C ASN A 204 -5.78 -8.44 33.27
N PRO A 205 -5.17 -7.28 33.59
CA PRO A 205 -4.10 -6.68 32.80
C PRO A 205 -2.76 -7.38 33.06
N SER A 206 -2.68 -8.66 32.70
CA SER A 206 -1.47 -9.48 32.78
C SER A 206 -1.22 -10.15 31.43
N ALA A 207 0.04 -10.12 31.00
CA ALA A 207 0.46 -10.75 29.75
C ALA A 207 0.18 -12.26 29.75
N ASP A 208 0.40 -12.93 30.89
CA ASP A 208 0.15 -14.37 31.03
C ASP A 208 -1.34 -14.70 30.91
N ALA A 209 -2.20 -13.88 31.53
CA ALA A 209 -3.65 -14.02 31.42
C ALA A 209 -4.13 -13.80 29.97
N LEU A 210 -3.54 -12.83 29.27
CA LEU A 210 -3.85 -12.58 27.87
C LEU A 210 -3.41 -13.75 26.97
N LEU A 211 -2.24 -14.34 27.20
CA LEU A 211 -1.79 -15.53 26.46
C LEU A 211 -2.71 -16.73 26.67
N LEU A 212 -3.14 -16.99 27.91
CA LEU A 212 -4.10 -18.05 28.22
C LEU A 212 -5.44 -17.84 27.52
N ASN A 213 -5.96 -16.60 27.51
CA ASN A 213 -7.17 -16.26 26.78
C ASN A 213 -7.00 -16.48 25.27
N LEU A 214 -5.88 -16.04 24.68
CA LEU A 214 -5.60 -16.26 23.27
C LEU A 214 -5.49 -17.75 22.92
N GLU A 215 -4.92 -18.57 23.80
CA GLU A 215 -4.90 -20.02 23.64
C GLU A 215 -6.31 -20.61 23.70
N GLN A 216 -7.10 -20.23 24.70
CA GLN A 216 -8.48 -20.69 24.91
C GLN A 216 -9.39 -20.38 23.71
N PHE A 217 -9.22 -19.21 23.09
CA PHE A 217 -9.99 -18.80 21.92
C PHE A 217 -9.34 -19.19 20.58
N TYR A 218 -8.29 -20.04 20.60
CA TYR A 218 -7.56 -20.51 19.40
C TYR A 218 -7.02 -19.37 18.51
N MET A 219 -6.63 -18.26 19.14
CA MET A 219 -6.08 -17.07 18.48
C MET A 219 -4.54 -17.06 18.43
N LEU A 220 -3.89 -18.07 19.02
CA LEU A 220 -2.45 -18.27 18.88
C LEU A 220 -2.14 -18.98 17.55
N GLU A 221 -1.21 -18.42 16.78
CA GLU A 221 -0.68 -19.10 15.59
C GLU A 221 0.04 -20.38 16.02
N ARG A 222 -0.48 -21.53 15.58
CA ARG A 222 0.25 -22.79 15.68
C ARG A 222 1.28 -22.79 14.57
N ARG A 223 2.57 -22.83 14.92
CA ARG A 223 3.64 -23.05 13.94
C ARG A 223 3.40 -24.40 13.29
N CYS A 224 2.94 -24.40 12.04
CA CYS A 224 2.95 -25.57 11.18
C CYS A 224 4.42 -25.87 10.87
N PHE A 225 4.90 -27.03 11.33
CA PHE A 225 6.18 -27.60 10.91
C PHE A 225 6.01 -28.38 9.60
#